data_AF-A0A0G4LT02-F1
#
_entry.id   AF-A0A0G4LT02-F1
#
_cell.length_a   1.000
_cell.length_b   1.000
_cell.length_c   1.000
_cell.angle_alpha   90.00
_cell.angle_beta   90.00
_cell.angle_gamma   90.00
#
_symmetry.space_group_name_H-M   'P 1'
#
loop_
_entity.id
_entity.type
_entity.pdbx_description
1 polymer ?
#
loop_
_entity_poly.entity_id
_entity_poly.type
_entity_poly.pdbx_seq_one_letter_code
_entity_poly.pdbx_strand_id
1 'polypeptide(L)'
;LLEEEETYEPPLSDGGGSDNGGGSTNGSGSLLERGESALRNVDRVRAIEGVMAYNHLKEQLTPFFKQFAESGQAIGAEDIKAYFAKLRGDEQGIKEAGEAAG
;
A
#
# COMPACT_ATOMS: atom_id res chain seq x y z
N LEU A 1 -39.65 31.82 29.74
CA LEU A 1 -38.25 31.41 29.94
C LEU A 1 -38.03 30.26 28.96
N LEU A 2 -37.01 30.34 28.11
CA LEU A 2 -36.66 29.23 27.22
C LEU A 2 -35.85 28.23 28.05
N GLU A 3 -36.17 26.95 27.93
CA GLU A 3 -35.45 25.86 28.61
C GLU A 3 -34.01 25.80 28.08
N GLU A 4 -33.03 25.62 28.96
CA GLU A 4 -31.62 25.46 28.58
C GLU A 4 -31.46 24.13 27.83
N GLU A 5 -30.95 24.19 26.59
CA GLU A 5 -30.65 22.97 25.82
C GLU A 5 -29.51 22.20 26.50
N GLU A 6 -29.74 20.92 26.83
CA GLU A 6 -28.69 20.04 27.33
C GLU A 6 -27.59 19.88 26.28
N THR A 7 -26.37 20.31 26.60
CA THR A 7 -25.20 20.10 25.74
C THR A 7 -24.91 18.61 25.67
N TYR A 8 -25.03 18.01 24.48
CA TYR A 8 -24.69 16.62 24.28
C TYR A 8 -23.19 16.39 24.49
N GLU A 9 -22.84 15.58 25.50
CA GLU A 9 -21.50 15.03 25.66
C GLU A 9 -21.47 13.60 25.07
N PRO A 10 -20.57 13.32 24.10
CA PRO A 10 -20.47 11.99 23.54
C PRO A 10 -19.99 11.00 24.61
N PRO A 11 -20.52 9.76 24.63
CA PRO A 11 -20.08 8.75 25.58
C PRO A 11 -18.59 8.47 25.38
N LEU A 12 -17.83 8.47 26.48
CA LEU A 12 -16.48 7.94 26.50
C LEU A 12 -16.53 6.48 26.07
N SER A 13 -15.79 6.15 25.01
CA SER A 13 -15.71 4.79 24.50
C SER A 13 -15.19 3.89 25.62
N ASP A 14 -16.01 2.95 26.09
CA ASP A 14 -15.55 1.90 26.99
C ASP A 14 -14.41 1.16 26.31
N GLY A 15 -13.38 0.82 27.08
CA GLY A 15 -12.13 0.23 26.62
C GLY A 15 -12.37 -1.08 25.89
N GLY A 16 -12.62 -1.00 24.58
CA GLY A 16 -12.72 -2.14 23.69
C GLY A 16 -11.35 -2.76 23.51
N GLY A 17 -10.99 -3.68 24.41
CA GLY A 17 -9.91 -4.63 24.18
C GLY A 17 -10.13 -5.30 22.84
N SER A 18 -9.23 -5.04 21.89
CA SER A 18 -9.26 -5.65 20.57
C SER A 18 -8.76 -7.09 20.68
N ASP A 19 -9.67 -7.99 21.00
CA ASP A 19 -9.53 -9.43 20.74
C ASP A 19 -9.71 -9.66 19.23
N ASN A 20 -8.67 -9.35 18.44
CA ASN A 20 -8.52 -9.89 17.09
C ASN A 20 -7.20 -10.65 17.03
N GLY A 21 -7.30 -11.95 17.23
CA GLY A 21 -6.21 -12.91 17.15
C GLY A 21 -5.57 -12.95 15.76
N GLY A 22 -4.25 -13.12 15.76
CA GLY A 22 -3.43 -13.31 14.56
C GLY A 22 -2.04 -12.74 14.78
N GLY A 23 -1.17 -13.54 15.39
CA GLY A 23 0.14 -13.10 15.89
C GLY A 23 0.99 -12.36 14.87
N SER A 24 1.66 -11.30 15.35
CA SER A 24 2.88 -10.82 14.73
C SER A 24 3.87 -10.44 15.81
N THR A 25 5.00 -11.14 15.77
CA THR A 25 6.16 -11.04 16.63
C THR A 25 6.86 -9.69 16.51
N ASN A 26 7.26 -9.13 17.66
CA ASN A 26 8.26 -8.06 17.85
C ASN A 26 7.97 -6.68 17.22
N GLY A 27 7.30 -5.81 17.99
CA GLY A 27 7.49 -4.35 17.90
C GLY A 27 6.35 -3.55 17.25
N SER A 28 5.39 -3.14 18.10
CA SER A 28 4.47 -1.99 18.00
C SER A 28 3.40 -1.94 16.88
N GLY A 29 2.14 -2.11 17.31
CA GLY A 29 0.95 -1.48 16.69
C GLY A 29 0.17 -2.32 15.67
N SER A 30 -1.15 -2.09 15.61
CA SER A 30 -1.99 -2.50 14.48
C SER A 30 -1.52 -1.84 13.18
N LEU A 31 -1.91 -2.36 12.00
CA LEU A 31 -1.60 -1.70 10.72
C LEU A 31 -2.05 -0.24 10.67
N LEU A 32 -3.19 0.05 11.31
CA LEU A 32 -3.71 1.41 11.47
C LEU A 32 -2.72 2.27 12.24
N GLU A 33 -2.29 1.82 13.43
CA GLU A 33 -1.37 2.57 14.28
C GLU A 33 0.02 2.74 13.66
N ARG A 34 0.50 1.73 12.92
CA ARG A 34 1.72 1.85 12.11
C ARG A 34 1.56 2.87 10.98
N GLY A 35 0.38 2.93 10.36
CA GLY A 35 0.05 3.94 9.35
C GLY A 35 0.02 5.35 9.95
N GLU A 36 -0.70 5.54 11.06
CA GLU A 36 -0.80 6.82 11.75
C GLU A 36 0.56 7.33 12.23
N SER A 37 1.38 6.46 12.84
CA SER A 37 2.73 6.82 13.30
C SER A 37 3.67 7.17 12.16
N ALA A 38 3.60 6.47 11.03
CA ALA A 38 4.39 6.79 9.84
C ALA A 38 4.01 8.14 9.22
N LEU A 39 2.71 8.50 9.25
CA LEU A 39 2.21 9.75 8.67
C LEU A 39 2.35 10.96 9.59
N ARG A 40 2.40 10.77 10.92
CA ARG A 40 2.43 11.85 11.92
C ARG A 40 3.51 12.91 11.70
N ASN A 41 4.67 12.51 11.18
CA ASN A 41 5.84 13.38 11.01
C ASN A 41 6.13 13.76 9.54
N VAL A 42 5.27 13.34 8.60
CA VAL A 42 5.43 13.64 7.17
C VAL A 42 4.63 14.90 6.84
N ASP A 43 5.15 15.74 5.95
CA ASP A 43 4.38 16.86 5.40
C ASP A 43 3.05 16.34 4.79
N ARG A 44 1.94 16.99 5.14
CA ARG A 44 0.60 16.50 4.78
C ARG A 44 0.41 16.36 3.26
N VAL A 45 0.97 17.27 2.46
CA VAL A 45 0.85 17.21 1.00
C VAL A 45 1.62 16.00 0.49
N ARG A 46 2.88 15.84 0.93
CA ARG A 46 3.70 14.68 0.60
C ARG A 46 3.06 13.35 1.03
N ALA A 47 2.41 13.31 2.19
CA ALA A 47 1.68 12.15 2.67
C ALA A 47 0.53 11.77 1.73
N ILE A 48 -0.29 12.76 1.34
CA ILE A 48 -1.42 12.55 0.42
C ILE A 48 -0.91 12.08 -0.95
N GLU A 49 0.09 12.77 -1.51
CA GLU A 49 0.72 12.41 -2.78
C GLU A 49 1.32 11.00 -2.75
N GLY A 50 2.01 10.65 -1.66
CA GLY A 50 2.59 9.31 -1.48
C GLY A 50 1.54 8.21 -1.46
N VAL A 51 0.42 8.42 -0.75
CA VAL A 51 -0.69 7.46 -0.70
C VAL A 51 -1.35 7.32 -2.08
N MET A 52 -1.55 8.42 -2.81
CA MET A 52 -2.09 8.39 -4.18
C MET A 52 -1.16 7.66 -5.13
N ALA A 53 0.15 7.95 -5.11
CA ALA A 53 1.14 7.29 -5.95
C ALA A 53 1.23 5.78 -5.65
N TYR A 54 1.18 5.39 -4.37
CA TYR A 54 1.14 3.98 -3.98
C TYR A 54 -0.11 3.28 -4.49
N ASN A 55 -1.29 3.88 -4.31
CA ASN A 55 -2.55 3.29 -4.79
C ASN A 55 -2.53 3.11 -6.30
N HIS A 56 -2.05 4.11 -7.05
CA HIS A 56 -1.91 4.02 -8.49
C HIS A 56 -0.97 2.89 -8.92
N LEU A 57 0.22 2.80 -8.29
CA LEU A 57 1.18 1.71 -8.54
C LEU A 57 0.56 0.34 -8.26
N LYS A 58 -0.16 0.20 -7.14
CA LYS A 58 -0.87 -1.02 -6.77
C LYS A 58 -1.91 -1.41 -7.81
N GLU A 59 -2.73 -0.45 -8.26
CA GLU A 59 -3.75 -0.68 -9.28
C GLU A 59 -3.15 -1.17 -10.61
N GLN A 60 -2.02 -0.62 -11.02
CA GLN A 60 -1.30 -1.04 -12.23
C GLN A 60 -0.67 -2.44 -12.10
N LEU A 61 -0.11 -2.76 -10.93
CA LEU A 61 0.52 -4.04 -10.66
C LEU A 61 -0.48 -5.19 -10.42
N THR A 62 -1.68 -4.89 -9.93
CA THR A 62 -2.67 -5.92 -9.58
C THR A 62 -3.03 -6.84 -10.77
N PRO A 63 -3.34 -6.32 -11.97
CA PRO A 63 -3.56 -7.16 -13.16
C PRO A 63 -2.32 -7.99 -13.53
N PHE A 64 -1.13 -7.42 -13.37
CA PHE A 64 0.13 -8.10 -13.67
C PHE A 64 0.41 -9.26 -12.71
N PHE A 65 0.04 -9.18 -11.43
CA PHE A 65 0.17 -10.32 -10.52
C PHE A 65 -0.95 -11.35 -10.69
N LYS A 66 -2.13 -10.91 -11.14
CA LYS A 66 -3.29 -11.78 -11.36
C LYS A 66 -2.98 -12.93 -12.33
N GLN A 67 -2.25 -12.68 -13.43
CA GLN A 67 -1.82 -13.72 -14.37
C GLN A 67 -0.95 -14.82 -13.72
N PHE A 68 -0.12 -14.48 -12.71
CA PHE A 68 0.68 -15.47 -11.97
C PHE A 68 -0.18 -16.26 -10.99
N ALA A 69 -1.10 -15.57 -10.30
CA ALA A 69 -2.04 -16.22 -9.38
C ALA A 69 -2.97 -17.21 -10.10
N GLU A 70 -3.43 -16.88 -11.31
CA GLU A 70 -4.29 -17.74 -12.13
C GLU A 70 -3.52 -18.89 -12.79
N SER A 71 -2.27 -18.67 -13.21
CA SER A 71 -1.43 -19.73 -13.82
C SER A 71 -0.77 -20.65 -12.79
N GLY A 72 -0.71 -20.23 -11.51
CA GLY A 72 0.04 -20.92 -10.47
C GLY A 72 1.56 -20.78 -10.62
N GLN A 73 2.05 -19.92 -11.52
CA GLN A 73 3.47 -19.70 -11.72
C GLN A 73 4.05 -18.84 -10.59
N ALA A 74 5.22 -19.25 -10.10
CA ALA A 74 5.98 -18.43 -9.15
C ALA A 74 6.52 -17.18 -9.85
N ILE A 75 6.43 -16.04 -9.18
CA ILE A 75 6.96 -14.78 -9.68
C ILE A 75 8.40 -14.56 -9.19
N GLY A 76 9.26 -14.06 -10.09
CA GLY A 76 10.66 -13.76 -9.80
C GLY A 76 11.04 -12.30 -10.07
N ALA A 77 12.30 -11.96 -9.73
CA ALA A 77 12.83 -10.61 -9.93
C ALA A 77 12.87 -10.19 -11.41
N GLU A 78 13.11 -11.14 -12.32
CA GLU A 78 13.17 -10.87 -13.77
C GLU A 78 11.80 -10.48 -14.34
N ASP A 79 10.71 -11.08 -13.84
CA ASP A 79 9.35 -10.71 -14.25
C ASP A 79 9.03 -9.25 -13.89
N ILE A 80 9.45 -8.82 -12.69
CA ILE A 80 9.30 -7.44 -12.21
C ILE A 80 10.12 -6.48 -13.08
N LYS A 81 11.39 -6.82 -13.36
CA LYS A 81 12.26 -5.99 -14.19
C LYS A 81 11.69 -5.83 -15.60
N ALA A 82 11.23 -6.91 -16.21
CA ALA A 82 10.63 -6.91 -17.54
C ALA A 82 9.37 -6.03 -17.58
N TYR A 83 8.49 -6.15 -16.58
CA TYR A 83 7.29 -5.32 -16.48
C TYR A 83 7.61 -3.82 -16.44
N PHE A 84 8.56 -3.40 -15.59
CA PHE A 84 8.93 -1.99 -15.50
C PHE A 84 9.74 -1.49 -16.69
N ALA A 85 10.55 -2.34 -17.32
CA ALA A 85 11.23 -2.00 -18.57
C ALA A 85 10.23 -1.68 -19.68
N LYS A 86 9.18 -2.50 -19.81
CA LYS A 86 8.07 -2.25 -20.71
C LYS A 86 7.37 -0.93 -20.44
N LEU A 87 7.09 -0.64 -19.17
CA LEU A 87 6.43 0.61 -18.79
C LEU A 87 7.27 1.85 -19.10
N ARG A 88 8.61 1.77 -19.03
CA ARG A 88 9.53 2.86 -19.40
C ARG A 88 9.73 3.01 -20.91
N GLY A 89 9.34 2.01 -21.70
CA GLY A 89 9.62 1.97 -23.14
C GLY A 89 11.02 1.42 -23.49
N ASP A 90 11.69 0.75 -22.54
CA ASP A 90 13.04 0.19 -22.74
C ASP A 90 13.04 -1.11 -23.56
N GLU A 91 11.87 -1.62 -23.97
CA GLU A 91 11.71 -2.92 -24.66
C GLU A 91 12.61 -3.04 -25.90
N GLN A 92 12.77 -1.96 -26.66
CA GLN A 92 13.62 -1.94 -27.85
C GLN A 92 15.11 -2.01 -27.47
N GLY A 93 15.55 -1.19 -26.51
CA GLY A 93 16.97 -1.12 -26.10
C GLY A 93 17.46 -2.38 -25.39
N ILE A 94 16.58 -3.08 -24.65
CA ILE A 94 16.93 -4.36 -24.01
C ILE A 94 17.02 -5.49 -25.04
N LYS A 95 16.14 -5.52 -26.05
CA LYS A 95 16.21 -6.49 -27.15
C LYS A 95 17.49 -6.34 -27.96
N GLU A 96 17.81 -5.11 -28.37
CA GLU A 96 19.01 -4.81 -29.15
C GLU A 96 20.30 -5.16 -28.39
N ALA A 97 20.35 -4.89 -27.08
CA ALA A 97 21.50 -5.26 -26.24
C ALA A 97 21.63 -6.79 -26.06
N GLY A 98 20.51 -7.52 -26.00
CA GLY A 98 20.51 -8.98 -25.92
C GLY A 98 20.97 -9.66 -27.22
N GLU A 99 20.58 -9.11 -28.37
CA GLU A 99 21.00 -9.60 -29.69
C GLU A 99 22.47 -9.31 -29.99
N ALA A 100 23.01 -8.19 -29.51
CA ALA A 100 24.42 -7.84 -29.67
C ALA A 100 25.39 -8.65 -28.77
N ALA A 101 24.86 -9.35 -27.76
CA ALA A 101 25.64 -10.10 -26.79
C ALA A 101 25.67 -11.63 -27.03
N GLY A 102 24.93 -12.13 -28.04
CA GLY A 102 24.90 -13.54 -28.47
C GLY A 102 25.73 -13.79 -29.72
#